data_AF-A0A6I1E7K3-F1
#
_entry.id   AF-A0A6I1E7K3-F1
#
_cell.length_a   1.000
_cell.length_b   1.000
_cell.length_c   1.000
_cell.angle_alpha   90.00
_cell.angle_beta   90.00
_cell.angle_gamma   90.00
#
_symmetry.space_group_name_H-M   'P 1'
#
loop_
_entity.id
_entity.type
_entity.pdbx_description
1 polymer ?
#
loop_
_entity_poly.entity_id
_entity_poly.type
_entity_poly.pdbx_seq_one_letter_code
_entity_poly.pdbx_strand_id
1 'polypeptide(L)'
;MNAQSRTRALTAVTRFTTDNYFHTLMILFAAIVFTFFTTKEYIPALFRIAMPWALLIMITSTENRRWFWMLAVSSVMLLINVYLNFYVIANHGFVIAYIGLALMIAVVAENGEALMQKMALWFLTLLMGLALVQKLSSPYYMSGNLIGDYILSGNMFKVLISLFYPDWFNVVHENLAGRRGLANTMPQTGNSLPLAVPAGITILIMGLTYTSLAAQFLMEAALLLRARMGIWVHYALLLFVVIIYSTRNENVFLSMNCILGYALTDEQTKSARKFYVLWIFYLLAMELSGVRPGILA
;
A
#
# COMPACT_ATOMS: atom_id res chain seq x y z
N MET A 1 -2.24 33.76 -10.45
CA MET A 1 -0.94 33.09 -10.74
C MET A 1 -0.58 33.33 -12.20
N ASN A 2 0.52 34.03 -12.48
CA ASN A 2 1.01 34.28 -13.84
C ASN A 2 1.48 32.97 -14.51
N ALA A 3 1.37 32.88 -15.84
CA ALA A 3 1.79 31.71 -16.61
C ALA A 3 3.24 31.26 -16.27
N GLN A 4 4.13 32.23 -16.03
CA GLN A 4 5.52 32.00 -15.63
C GLN A 4 5.68 31.26 -14.29
N SER A 5 4.77 31.48 -13.33
CA SER A 5 4.81 30.78 -12.04
C SER A 5 4.34 29.32 -12.15
N ARG A 6 3.37 29.04 -13.04
CA ARG A 6 2.92 27.67 -13.34
C ARG A 6 4.04 26.85 -13.98
N THR A 7 4.78 27.44 -14.93
CA THR A 7 5.91 26.76 -15.59
C THR A 7 7.02 26.40 -14.60
N ARG A 8 7.35 27.30 -13.66
CA ARG A 8 8.36 27.03 -12.62
C ARG A 8 7.96 25.89 -11.69
N ALA A 9 6.71 25.88 -11.20
CA ALA A 9 6.23 24.84 -10.30
C ALA A 9 6.24 23.45 -10.96
N LEU A 10 5.73 23.35 -12.19
CA LEU A 10 5.73 22.09 -12.95
C LEU A 10 7.16 21.60 -13.25
N THR A 11 8.07 22.53 -13.53
CA THR A 11 9.49 22.20 -13.74
C THR A 11 10.13 21.65 -12.46
N ALA A 12 9.87 22.27 -11.31
CA ALA A 12 10.40 21.82 -10.02
C ALA A 12 9.90 20.41 -9.66
N VAL A 13 8.60 20.14 -9.82
CA VAL A 13 8.03 18.79 -9.59
C VAL A 13 8.64 17.77 -10.53
N THR A 14 8.81 18.11 -11.81
CA THR A 14 9.42 17.20 -12.79
C THR A 14 10.84 16.84 -12.36
N ARG A 15 11.69 17.85 -12.06
CA ARG A 15 13.06 17.63 -11.58
C ARG A 15 13.15 16.79 -10.31
N PHE A 16 12.24 17.04 -9.36
CA PHE A 16 12.12 16.23 -8.15
C PHE A 16 11.85 14.77 -8.52
N THR A 17 10.88 14.53 -9.40
CA THR A 17 10.49 13.17 -9.75
C THR A 17 11.50 12.43 -10.62
N THR A 18 12.27 13.12 -11.49
CA THR A 18 13.10 12.48 -12.51
C THR A 18 14.59 12.52 -12.24
N ASP A 19 15.12 13.65 -11.76
CA ASP A 19 16.56 13.93 -11.84
C ASP A 19 17.32 13.52 -10.56
N ASN A 20 16.60 13.37 -9.45
CA ASN A 20 17.18 13.05 -8.14
C ASN A 20 16.68 11.70 -7.62
N TYR A 21 16.90 10.64 -8.40
CA TYR A 21 16.33 9.31 -8.17
C TYR A 21 16.41 8.83 -6.70
N PHE A 22 17.62 8.78 -6.11
CA PHE A 22 17.80 8.30 -4.74
C PHE A 22 17.21 9.25 -3.70
N HIS A 23 17.37 10.55 -3.87
CA HIS A 23 16.84 11.54 -2.92
C HIS A 23 15.31 11.45 -2.86
N THR A 24 14.66 11.32 -4.02
CA THR A 24 13.21 11.14 -4.10
C THR A 24 12.79 9.80 -3.50
N LEU A 25 13.53 8.71 -3.75
CA LEU A 25 13.29 7.44 -3.06
C LEU A 25 13.40 7.57 -1.53
N MET A 26 14.40 8.29 -1.00
CA MET A 26 14.54 8.52 0.43
C MET A 26 13.33 9.27 1.00
N ILE A 27 12.84 10.29 0.30
CA ILE A 27 11.67 11.06 0.73
C ILE A 27 10.40 10.21 0.73
N LEU A 28 10.18 9.43 -0.33
CA LEU A 28 9.03 8.54 -0.43
C LEU A 28 9.09 7.45 0.65
N PHE A 29 10.27 6.86 0.87
CA PHE A 29 10.47 5.86 1.91
C PHE A 29 10.24 6.47 3.30
N ALA A 30 10.79 7.64 3.57
CA ALA A 30 10.56 8.37 4.81
C ALA A 30 9.08 8.62 5.06
N ALA A 31 8.34 9.08 4.05
CA ALA A 31 6.90 9.31 4.17
C ALA A 31 6.14 8.01 4.53
N ILE A 32 6.47 6.89 3.87
CA ILE A 32 5.87 5.58 4.16
C ILE A 32 6.17 5.12 5.59
N VAL A 33 7.44 5.18 6.01
CA VAL A 33 7.86 4.80 7.37
C VAL A 33 7.19 5.71 8.40
N PHE A 34 7.15 7.02 8.17
CA PHE A 34 6.51 7.97 9.06
C PHE A 34 5.03 7.64 9.26
N THR A 35 4.27 7.44 8.19
CA THR A 35 2.85 7.06 8.27
C THR A 35 2.69 5.72 8.97
N PHE A 36 3.54 4.72 8.71
CA PHE A 36 3.50 3.43 9.39
C PHE A 36 3.71 3.56 10.90
N PHE A 37 4.71 4.33 11.35
CA PHE A 37 4.99 4.49 12.78
C PHE A 37 3.94 5.33 13.52
N THR A 38 3.30 6.27 12.84
CA THR A 38 2.33 7.19 13.45
C THR A 38 0.91 6.62 13.52
N THR A 39 0.52 5.74 12.59
CA THR A 39 -0.86 5.25 12.49
C THR A 39 -1.12 3.91 13.18
N LYS A 40 -0.06 3.17 13.57
CA LYS A 40 -0.21 1.83 14.14
C LYS A 40 -0.05 1.84 15.65
N GLU A 41 -1.08 1.38 16.35
CA GLU A 41 -1.19 1.45 17.81
C GLU A 41 -0.13 0.62 18.55
N TYR A 42 0.30 -0.50 17.96
CA TYR A 42 1.29 -1.42 18.54
C TYR A 42 2.75 -0.92 18.48
N ILE A 43 3.00 0.24 17.86
CA ILE A 43 4.34 0.81 17.76
C ILE A 43 4.77 1.40 19.11
N PRO A 44 5.94 1.03 19.66
CA PRO A 44 6.44 1.59 20.92
C PRO A 44 6.55 3.11 20.89
N ALA A 45 6.16 3.78 21.98
CA ALA A 45 6.15 5.24 22.08
C ALA A 45 7.53 5.87 21.80
N LEU A 46 8.61 5.25 22.29
CA LEU A 46 9.99 5.68 22.01
C LEU A 46 10.26 5.74 20.50
N PHE A 47 9.79 4.75 19.74
CA PHE A 47 10.02 4.72 18.31
C PHE A 47 9.20 5.77 17.57
N ARG A 48 7.97 6.07 18.03
CA ARG A 48 7.16 7.17 17.47
C ARG A 48 7.83 8.53 17.64
N ILE A 49 8.57 8.73 18.74
CA ILE A 49 9.29 9.98 19.01
C ILE A 49 10.60 10.03 18.21
N ALA A 50 11.38 8.95 18.21
CA ALA A 50 12.71 8.94 17.59
C ALA A 50 12.67 8.86 16.06
N MET A 51 11.74 8.10 15.48
CA MET A 51 11.70 7.84 14.03
C MET A 51 11.53 9.12 13.20
N PRO A 52 10.62 10.06 13.52
CA PRO A 52 10.48 11.31 12.75
C PRO A 52 11.78 12.11 12.64
N TRP A 53 12.61 12.13 13.68
CA TRP A 53 13.90 12.83 13.66
C TRP A 53 14.92 12.14 12.77
N ALA A 54 15.04 10.80 12.85
CA ALA A 54 15.90 10.03 11.96
C ALA A 54 15.51 10.23 10.48
N LEU A 55 14.21 10.20 10.19
CA LEU A 55 13.67 10.44 8.86
C LEU A 55 13.89 11.87 8.38
N LEU A 56 13.74 12.87 9.26
CA LEU A 56 14.01 14.28 8.92
C LEU A 56 15.48 14.51 8.57
N ILE A 57 16.40 13.92 9.35
CA ILE A 57 17.85 13.98 9.06
C ILE A 57 18.15 13.29 7.72
N MET A 58 17.50 12.16 7.44
CA MET A 58 17.67 11.44 6.18
C MET A 58 17.26 12.31 4.97
N ILE A 59 16.07 12.91 4.99
CA ILE A 59 15.56 13.70 3.85
C ILE A 59 16.27 15.05 3.67
N THR A 60 16.86 15.61 4.73
CA THR A 60 17.60 16.88 4.65
C THR A 60 19.07 16.69 4.28
N SER A 61 19.58 15.45 4.34
CA SER A 61 20.95 15.15 3.97
C SER A 61 21.14 14.98 2.46
N THR A 62 22.31 15.39 1.99
CA THR A 62 22.82 15.14 0.63
C THR A 62 24.01 14.18 0.62
N GLU A 63 24.43 13.66 1.78
CA GLU A 63 25.60 12.79 1.92
C GLU A 63 25.18 11.32 2.01
N ASN A 64 25.64 10.48 1.09
CA ASN A 64 25.34 9.04 1.07
C ASN A 64 25.67 8.35 2.40
N ARG A 65 26.75 8.76 3.07
CA ARG A 65 27.14 8.22 4.38
C ARG A 65 26.07 8.48 5.44
N ARG A 66 25.45 9.66 5.45
CA ARG A 66 24.37 9.98 6.39
C ARG A 66 23.09 9.23 6.03
N TRP A 67 22.75 9.12 4.74
CA TRP A 67 21.64 8.28 4.30
C TRP A 67 21.82 6.83 4.77
N PHE A 68 22.99 6.24 4.57
CA PHE A 68 23.30 4.89 5.05
C PHE A 68 23.02 4.74 6.55
N TRP A 69 23.55 5.64 7.38
CA TRP A 69 23.35 5.55 8.83
C TRP A 69 21.90 5.75 9.25
N MET A 70 21.18 6.69 8.65
CA MET A 70 19.76 6.89 8.96
C MET A 70 18.92 5.70 8.51
N LEU A 71 19.19 5.13 7.33
CA LEU A 71 18.55 3.90 6.87
C LEU A 71 18.86 2.72 7.79
N ALA A 72 20.10 2.59 8.27
CA ALA A 72 20.49 1.55 9.20
C ALA A 72 19.72 1.68 10.53
N VAL A 73 19.68 2.89 11.10
CA VAL A 73 18.92 3.17 12.34
C VAL A 73 17.43 2.88 12.14
N SER A 74 16.82 3.40 11.07
CA SER A 74 15.41 3.17 10.76
C SER A 74 15.10 1.69 10.52
N SER A 75 15.98 0.96 9.82
CA SER A 75 15.83 -0.48 9.56
C SER A 75 15.94 -1.31 10.84
N VAL A 76 16.88 -0.98 11.74
CA VAL A 76 17.00 -1.63 13.05
C VAL A 76 15.74 -1.39 13.89
N MET A 77 15.23 -0.16 13.95
CA MET A 77 13.98 0.14 14.66
C MET A 77 12.79 -0.62 14.07
N LEU A 78 12.70 -0.72 12.74
CA LEU A 78 11.70 -1.52 12.04
C LEU A 78 11.80 -3.00 12.41
N LEU A 79 13.00 -3.59 12.37
CA LEU A 79 13.23 -5.00 12.70
C LEU A 79 12.91 -5.30 14.17
N ILE A 80 13.32 -4.43 15.10
CA ILE A 80 12.95 -4.57 16.52
C ILE A 80 11.43 -4.48 16.67
N ASN A 81 10.78 -3.53 16.01
CA ASN A 81 9.33 -3.39 16.07
C ASN A 81 8.60 -4.62 15.51
N VAL A 82 9.09 -5.17 14.39
CA VAL A 82 8.59 -6.42 13.78
C VAL A 82 8.76 -7.59 14.75
N TYR A 83 9.92 -7.72 15.39
CA TYR A 83 10.20 -8.78 16.35
C TYR A 83 9.26 -8.70 17.58
N LEU A 84 9.14 -7.51 18.18
CA LEU A 84 8.30 -7.30 19.35
C LEU A 84 6.80 -7.51 19.07
N ASN A 85 6.37 -7.27 17.83
CA ASN A 85 4.97 -7.34 17.43
C ASN A 85 4.69 -8.45 16.42
N PHE A 86 5.49 -9.52 16.38
CA PHE A 86 5.47 -10.52 15.32
C PHE A 86 4.07 -11.10 15.04
N TYR A 87 3.26 -11.33 16.09
CA TYR A 87 1.92 -11.90 15.98
C TYR A 87 0.81 -10.90 15.61
N VAL A 88 1.09 -9.60 15.67
CA VAL A 88 0.10 -8.52 15.47
C VAL A 88 0.44 -7.68 14.24
N ILE A 89 1.72 -7.62 13.87
CA ILE A 89 2.19 -6.78 12.78
C ILE A 89 1.70 -7.34 11.44
N ALA A 90 1.12 -6.47 10.63
CA ALA A 90 0.82 -6.82 9.26
C ALA A 90 2.13 -7.15 8.51
N ASN A 91 2.06 -8.06 7.53
CA ASN A 91 3.19 -8.44 6.66
C ASN A 91 3.91 -7.22 6.05
N HIS A 92 3.23 -6.08 5.96
CA HIS A 92 3.76 -4.81 5.47
C HIS A 92 4.97 -4.31 6.27
N GLY A 93 5.00 -4.52 7.60
CA GLY A 93 6.15 -4.12 8.43
C GLY A 93 7.46 -4.78 7.99
N PHE A 94 7.40 -6.07 7.63
CA PHE A 94 8.55 -6.81 7.10
C PHE A 94 8.99 -6.25 5.74
N VAL A 95 8.04 -5.99 4.85
CA VAL A 95 8.34 -5.45 3.50
C VAL A 95 9.00 -4.07 3.60
N ILE A 96 8.52 -3.18 4.48
CA ILE A 96 9.14 -1.87 4.72
C ILE A 96 10.59 -2.06 5.20
N ALA A 97 10.83 -2.98 6.12
CA ALA A 97 12.18 -3.28 6.61
C ALA A 97 13.11 -3.77 5.47
N TYR A 98 12.62 -4.68 4.61
CA TYR A 98 13.39 -5.16 3.46
C TYR A 98 13.67 -4.07 2.43
N ILE A 99 12.73 -3.16 2.18
CA ILE A 99 12.95 -1.98 1.33
C ILE A 99 14.04 -1.08 1.94
N GLY A 100 14.00 -0.85 3.26
CA GLY A 100 15.02 -0.07 3.96
C GLY A 100 16.42 -0.67 3.82
N LEU A 101 16.55 -1.99 3.96
CA LEU A 101 17.82 -2.70 3.76
C LEU A 101 18.30 -2.63 2.30
N ALA A 102 17.40 -2.80 1.33
CA ALA A 102 17.72 -2.69 -0.08
C ALA A 102 18.21 -1.29 -0.45
N LEU A 103 17.53 -0.25 0.03
CA LEU A 103 17.95 1.14 -0.14
C LEU A 103 19.32 1.39 0.50
N MET A 104 19.56 0.85 1.70
CA MET A 104 20.83 0.99 2.40
C MET A 104 21.99 0.40 1.58
N ILE A 105 21.80 -0.79 1.01
CA ILE A 105 22.79 -1.44 0.14
C ILE A 105 22.97 -0.64 -1.16
N ALA A 106 21.88 -0.19 -1.78
CA ALA A 106 21.92 0.52 -3.05
C ALA A 106 22.64 1.87 -2.97
N VAL A 107 22.47 2.61 -1.87
CA VAL A 107 23.06 3.96 -1.69
C VAL A 107 24.59 3.92 -1.62
N VAL A 108 25.18 2.82 -1.17
CA VAL A 108 26.65 2.66 -1.06
C VAL A 108 27.27 1.90 -2.23
N ALA A 109 26.46 1.33 -3.11
CA ALA A 109 26.94 0.58 -4.27
C ALA A 109 27.28 1.51 -5.44
N GLU A 110 28.34 1.21 -6.18
CA GLU A 110 28.76 1.98 -7.37
C GLU A 110 27.65 2.02 -8.44
N ASN A 111 26.93 0.91 -8.64
CA ASN A 111 25.79 0.80 -9.56
C ASN A 111 24.45 0.80 -8.82
N GLY A 112 24.31 1.70 -7.84
CA GLY A 112 23.19 1.74 -6.91
C GLY A 112 21.81 1.72 -7.58
N GLU A 113 21.58 2.54 -8.62
CA GLU A 113 20.28 2.64 -9.29
C GLU A 113 19.89 1.31 -9.97
N ALA A 114 20.80 0.73 -10.76
CA ALA A 114 20.57 -0.56 -11.41
C ALA A 114 20.35 -1.70 -10.40
N LEU A 115 21.10 -1.69 -9.30
CA LEU A 115 20.92 -2.66 -8.21
C LEU A 115 19.54 -2.50 -7.55
N MET A 116 19.12 -1.26 -7.28
CA MET A 116 17.80 -0.98 -6.70
C MET A 116 16.66 -1.39 -7.64
N GLN A 117 16.77 -1.13 -8.95
CA GLN A 117 15.80 -1.61 -9.94
C GLN A 117 15.66 -3.13 -9.94
N LYS A 118 16.79 -3.85 -9.83
CA LYS A 118 16.79 -5.32 -9.74
C LYS A 118 16.13 -5.80 -8.45
N MET A 119 16.47 -5.21 -7.30
CA MET A 119 15.84 -5.56 -6.02
C MET A 119 14.35 -5.24 -6.02
N ALA A 120 13.94 -4.11 -6.60
CA ALA A 120 12.55 -3.71 -6.71
C ALA A 120 11.71 -4.72 -7.52
N LEU A 121 12.26 -5.23 -8.64
CA LEU A 121 11.63 -6.29 -9.40
C LEU A 121 11.43 -7.55 -8.55
N TRP A 122 12.48 -8.00 -7.85
CA TRP A 122 12.39 -9.20 -7.03
C TRP A 122 11.36 -9.04 -5.91
N PHE A 123 11.37 -7.91 -5.22
CA PHE A 123 10.39 -7.62 -4.18
C PHE A 123 8.97 -7.59 -4.73
N LEU A 124 8.71 -6.87 -5.84
CA LEU A 124 7.38 -6.86 -6.47
C LEU A 124 6.94 -8.26 -6.88
N THR A 125 7.81 -9.02 -7.53
CA THR A 125 7.48 -10.38 -8.03
C THR A 125 7.18 -11.32 -6.86
N LEU A 126 8.04 -11.36 -5.84
CA LEU A 126 7.84 -12.22 -4.68
C LEU A 126 6.60 -11.82 -3.88
N LEU A 127 6.41 -10.53 -3.64
CA LEU A 127 5.29 -10.02 -2.87
C LEU A 127 3.96 -10.28 -3.58
N MET A 128 3.90 -10.05 -4.90
CA MET A 128 2.69 -10.33 -5.70
C MET A 128 2.42 -11.82 -5.81
N GLY A 129 3.43 -12.63 -6.12
CA GLY A 129 3.27 -14.08 -6.27
C GLY A 129 2.87 -14.77 -4.96
N LEU A 130 3.55 -14.45 -3.85
CA LEU A 130 3.19 -15.00 -2.54
C LEU A 130 1.79 -14.57 -2.10
N ALA A 131 1.43 -13.30 -2.29
CA ALA A 131 0.09 -12.83 -1.97
C ALA A 131 -0.98 -13.50 -2.86
N LEU A 132 -0.69 -13.80 -4.12
CA LEU A 132 -1.62 -14.50 -5.01
C LEU A 132 -1.82 -15.95 -4.54
N VAL A 133 -0.73 -16.67 -4.26
CA VAL A 133 -0.79 -18.03 -3.72
C VAL A 133 -1.57 -18.06 -2.41
N GLN A 134 -1.31 -17.12 -1.49
CA GLN A 134 -2.04 -17.02 -0.23
C GLN A 134 -3.56 -16.81 -0.45
N LYS A 135 -3.94 -15.94 -1.39
CA LYS A 135 -5.36 -15.69 -1.70
C LYS A 135 -6.02 -16.93 -2.31
N LEU A 136 -5.37 -17.59 -3.26
CA LEU A 136 -5.87 -18.82 -3.89
C LEU A 136 -5.98 -19.98 -2.89
N SER A 137 -5.09 -20.03 -1.91
CA SER A 137 -5.05 -21.08 -0.88
C SER A 137 -6.02 -20.81 0.27
N SER A 138 -6.65 -19.64 0.34
CA SER A 138 -7.53 -19.24 1.44
C SER A 138 -9.00 -19.47 1.07
N PRO A 139 -9.69 -20.47 1.65
CA PRO A 139 -11.11 -20.67 1.41
C PRO A 139 -11.94 -19.43 1.76
N TYR A 140 -11.52 -18.68 2.78
CA TYR A 140 -12.16 -17.44 3.21
C TYR A 140 -12.07 -16.31 2.18
N TYR A 141 -10.97 -16.26 1.42
CA TYR A 141 -10.84 -15.34 0.31
C TYR A 141 -11.66 -15.82 -0.89
N MET A 142 -11.50 -17.09 -1.26
CA MET A 142 -12.10 -17.68 -2.46
C MET A 142 -13.64 -17.72 -2.41
N SER A 143 -14.23 -17.80 -1.21
CA SER A 143 -15.68 -17.69 -1.02
C SER A 143 -16.21 -16.25 -1.11
N GLY A 144 -15.33 -15.25 -1.25
CA GLY A 144 -15.69 -13.84 -1.22
C GLY A 144 -15.98 -13.28 0.18
N ASN A 145 -15.96 -14.11 1.23
CA ASN A 145 -16.31 -13.68 2.60
C ASN A 145 -15.48 -12.48 3.06
N LEU A 146 -14.20 -12.45 2.72
CA LEU A 146 -13.31 -11.38 3.13
C LEU A 146 -13.67 -10.01 2.51
N ILE A 147 -14.08 -9.97 1.24
CA ILE A 147 -14.60 -8.73 0.61
C ILE A 147 -16.03 -8.45 1.09
N GLY A 148 -16.83 -9.50 1.23
CA GLY A 148 -18.18 -9.44 1.77
C GLY A 148 -18.22 -8.77 3.13
N ASP A 149 -17.29 -9.10 4.03
CA ASP A 149 -17.17 -8.46 5.33
C ASP A 149 -17.01 -6.94 5.23
N TYR A 150 -16.14 -6.45 4.35
CA TYR A 150 -15.91 -5.02 4.20
C TYR A 150 -17.14 -4.31 3.62
N ILE A 151 -17.81 -4.93 2.64
CA ILE A 151 -19.02 -4.37 2.04
C ILE A 151 -20.16 -4.36 3.06
N LEU A 152 -20.47 -5.51 3.68
CA LEU A 152 -21.60 -5.68 4.60
C LEU A 152 -21.45 -4.91 5.91
N SER A 153 -20.21 -4.57 6.31
CA SER A 153 -19.95 -3.68 7.45
C SER A 153 -19.98 -2.18 7.08
N GLY A 154 -20.23 -1.86 5.80
CA GLY A 154 -20.20 -0.48 5.30
C GLY A 154 -18.81 0.15 5.29
N ASN A 155 -17.76 -0.66 5.39
CA ASN A 155 -16.38 -0.20 5.33
C ASN A 155 -15.91 0.10 3.91
N MET A 156 -16.67 -0.32 2.91
CA MET A 156 -16.42 -0.10 1.48
C MET A 156 -17.73 0.13 0.71
N PHE A 157 -17.68 1.03 -0.28
CA PHE A 157 -18.79 1.32 -1.19
C PHE A 157 -20.13 1.69 -0.52
N LYS A 158 -20.13 2.09 0.75
CA LYS A 158 -21.36 2.35 1.53
C LYS A 158 -22.27 3.35 0.82
N VAL A 159 -21.72 4.49 0.40
CA VAL A 159 -22.47 5.52 -0.31
C VAL A 159 -22.87 5.04 -1.70
N LEU A 160 -21.93 4.43 -2.45
CA LEU A 160 -22.19 3.99 -3.82
C LEU A 160 -23.31 2.95 -3.90
N ILE A 161 -23.32 1.96 -3.00
CA ILE A 161 -24.37 0.93 -2.94
C ILE A 161 -25.72 1.55 -2.55
N SER A 162 -25.73 2.54 -1.65
CA SER A 162 -26.97 3.22 -1.23
C SER A 162 -27.69 3.95 -2.36
N LEU A 163 -26.97 4.33 -3.42
CA LEU A 163 -27.56 4.92 -4.63
C LEU A 163 -28.44 3.94 -5.40
N PHE A 164 -28.17 2.63 -5.27
CA PHE A 164 -28.88 1.56 -5.98
C PHE A 164 -29.74 0.69 -5.05
N TYR A 165 -29.45 0.71 -3.75
CA TYR A 165 -30.17 -0.04 -2.72
C TYR A 165 -30.53 0.92 -1.56
N PRO A 166 -31.71 1.57 -1.59
CA PRO A 166 -32.05 2.63 -0.66
C PRO A 166 -31.99 2.22 0.82
N ASP A 167 -32.29 0.96 1.12
CA ASP A 167 -32.30 0.40 2.48
C ASP A 167 -30.90 -0.03 2.97
N TRP A 168 -29.84 0.29 2.23
CA TRP A 168 -28.50 -0.23 2.49
C TRP A 168 -27.93 0.18 3.86
N PHE A 169 -28.24 1.39 4.30
CA PHE A 169 -27.80 1.88 5.60
C PHE A 169 -28.38 1.04 6.75
N ASN A 170 -29.63 0.56 6.63
CA ASN A 170 -30.25 -0.30 7.63
C ASN A 170 -29.62 -1.69 7.62
N VAL A 171 -29.40 -2.28 6.44
CA VAL A 171 -28.69 -3.56 6.30
C VAL A 171 -27.31 -3.52 6.96
N VAL A 172 -26.54 -2.45 6.72
CA VAL A 172 -25.24 -2.26 7.36
C VAL A 172 -25.38 -2.12 8.88
N HIS A 173 -26.37 -1.36 9.36
CA HIS A 173 -26.60 -1.16 10.79
C HIS A 173 -26.96 -2.48 11.49
N GLU A 174 -27.86 -3.27 10.92
CA GLU A 174 -28.25 -4.59 11.42
C GLU A 174 -27.07 -5.55 11.47
N ASN A 175 -26.28 -5.62 10.39
CA ASN A 175 -25.08 -6.47 10.34
C ASN A 175 -24.04 -6.05 11.39
N LEU A 176 -23.82 -4.75 11.61
CA LEU A 176 -22.93 -4.25 12.65
C LEU A 176 -23.45 -4.54 14.06
N ALA A 177 -24.76 -4.40 14.29
CA ALA A 177 -25.39 -4.73 15.56
C ALA A 177 -25.26 -6.23 15.88
N GLY A 178 -25.50 -7.09 14.89
CA GLY A 178 -25.30 -8.54 15.02
C GLY A 178 -23.84 -8.90 15.36
N ARG A 179 -22.86 -8.26 14.70
CA ARG A 179 -21.43 -8.48 15.00
C ARG A 179 -21.06 -8.05 16.42
N ARG A 180 -21.57 -6.91 16.88
CA ARG A 180 -21.36 -6.45 18.27
C ARG A 180 -21.99 -7.41 19.28
N GLY A 181 -23.18 -7.93 18.97
CA GLY A 181 -23.82 -8.97 19.77
C GLY A 181 -22.93 -10.20 19.92
N LEU A 182 -22.40 -10.71 18.80
CA LEU A 182 -21.50 -11.88 18.80
C LEU A 182 -20.19 -11.61 19.57
N ALA A 183 -19.59 -10.43 19.44
CA ALA A 183 -18.36 -10.08 20.16
C ALA A 183 -18.52 -10.09 21.70
N ASN A 184 -19.75 -9.88 22.19
CA ASN A 184 -20.08 -9.93 23.62
C ASN A 184 -20.48 -11.35 24.09
N THR A 185 -20.66 -12.30 23.18
CA THR A 185 -20.92 -13.70 23.55
C THR A 185 -19.61 -14.43 23.80
N MET A 186 -19.58 -15.32 24.80
CA MET A 186 -18.42 -16.19 25.01
C MET A 186 -18.15 -16.99 23.73
N PRO A 187 -16.87 -17.16 23.32
CA PRO A 187 -16.54 -17.95 22.14
C PRO A 187 -16.94 -19.41 22.38
N GLN A 188 -18.11 -19.78 21.88
CA GLN A 188 -18.58 -21.15 21.81
C GLN A 188 -18.39 -21.67 20.38
N THR A 189 -17.97 -22.92 20.26
CA THR A 189 -17.83 -23.59 18.96
C THR A 189 -19.19 -23.67 18.27
N GLY A 190 -19.37 -22.90 17.19
CA GLY A 190 -20.54 -23.00 16.31
C GLY A 190 -21.45 -21.77 16.25
N ASN A 191 -21.19 -20.73 17.03
CA ASN A 191 -21.94 -19.48 16.87
C ASN A 191 -21.59 -18.82 15.53
N SER A 192 -22.57 -18.75 14.63
CA SER A 192 -22.48 -18.02 13.38
C SER A 192 -23.56 -16.95 13.34
N LEU A 193 -23.23 -15.79 12.77
CA LEU A 193 -24.20 -14.72 12.55
C LEU A 193 -24.69 -14.82 11.11
N PRO A 194 -25.99 -15.07 10.87
CA PRO A 194 -26.56 -14.91 9.54
C PRO A 194 -26.50 -13.42 9.17
N LEU A 195 -25.59 -13.04 8.28
CA LEU A 195 -25.53 -11.68 7.76
C LEU A 195 -26.66 -11.49 6.75
N ALA A 196 -27.33 -10.34 6.80
CA ALA A 196 -28.28 -9.94 5.77
C ALA A 196 -27.51 -9.58 4.50
N VAL A 197 -27.63 -10.41 3.46
CA VAL A 197 -26.96 -10.21 2.16
C VAL A 197 -28.00 -10.17 1.05
N PRO A 198 -28.32 -8.98 0.50
CA PRO A 198 -29.19 -8.88 -0.67
C PRO A 198 -28.58 -9.61 -1.87
N ALA A 199 -29.40 -10.27 -2.70
CA ALA A 199 -28.92 -11.15 -3.77
C ALA A 199 -27.95 -10.46 -4.76
N GLY A 200 -28.21 -9.18 -5.12
CA GLY A 200 -27.31 -8.41 -6.00
C GLY A 200 -25.95 -8.10 -5.38
N ILE A 201 -25.87 -8.02 -4.05
CA ILE A 201 -24.62 -7.74 -3.32
C ILE A 201 -23.70 -8.97 -3.35
N THR A 202 -24.25 -10.19 -3.30
CA THR A 202 -23.44 -11.42 -3.44
C THR A 202 -22.71 -11.46 -4.78
N ILE A 203 -23.39 -11.11 -5.88
CA ILE A 203 -22.77 -11.08 -7.22
C ILE A 203 -21.65 -10.04 -7.26
N LEU A 204 -21.88 -8.85 -6.69
CA LEU A 204 -20.87 -7.80 -6.57
C LEU A 204 -19.64 -8.28 -5.79
N ILE A 205 -19.83 -8.91 -4.63
CA ILE A 205 -18.75 -9.45 -3.79
C ILE A 205 -17.90 -10.46 -4.57
N MET A 206 -18.55 -11.42 -5.24
CA MET A 206 -17.84 -12.43 -6.04
C MET A 206 -17.12 -11.80 -7.23
N GLY A 207 -17.76 -10.86 -7.92
CA GLY A 207 -17.18 -10.12 -9.04
C GLY A 207 -15.91 -9.37 -8.63
N LEU A 208 -15.95 -8.64 -7.52
CA LEU A 208 -14.78 -7.94 -6.97
C LEU A 208 -13.68 -8.91 -6.53
N THR A 209 -14.05 -10.03 -5.93
CA THR A 209 -13.11 -11.08 -5.48
C THR A 209 -12.32 -11.61 -6.67
N TYR A 210 -12.99 -12.06 -7.73
CA TYR A 210 -12.30 -12.60 -8.90
C TYR A 210 -11.61 -11.52 -9.74
N THR A 211 -12.15 -10.30 -9.80
CA THR A 211 -11.48 -9.18 -10.47
C THR A 211 -10.15 -8.85 -9.78
N SER A 212 -10.11 -8.86 -8.44
CA SER A 212 -8.88 -8.61 -7.69
C SER A 212 -7.81 -9.71 -7.92
N LEU A 213 -8.22 -10.98 -8.03
CA LEU A 213 -7.34 -12.10 -8.35
C LEU A 213 -6.80 -11.99 -9.77
N ALA A 214 -7.69 -11.73 -10.73
CA ALA A 214 -7.31 -11.55 -12.13
C ALA A 214 -6.34 -10.37 -12.30
N ALA A 215 -6.61 -9.22 -11.67
CA ALA A 215 -5.72 -8.07 -11.70
C ALA A 215 -4.33 -8.39 -11.14
N GLN A 216 -4.26 -9.16 -10.04
CA GLN A 216 -2.98 -9.57 -9.46
C GLN A 216 -2.21 -10.53 -10.35
N PHE A 217 -2.88 -11.55 -10.91
CA PHE A 217 -2.27 -12.47 -11.86
C PHE A 217 -1.75 -11.75 -13.12
N LEU A 218 -2.56 -10.84 -13.69
CA LEU A 218 -2.16 -10.05 -14.85
C LEU A 218 -0.98 -9.13 -14.53
N MET A 219 -0.92 -8.58 -13.32
CA MET A 219 0.22 -7.77 -12.89
C MET A 219 1.51 -8.61 -12.79
N GLU A 220 1.42 -9.81 -12.24
CA GLU A 220 2.57 -10.73 -12.15
C GLU A 220 3.06 -11.15 -13.54
N ALA A 221 2.14 -11.48 -14.45
CA ALA A 221 2.46 -11.71 -15.86
C ALA A 221 3.13 -10.48 -16.51
N ALA A 222 2.66 -9.27 -16.22
CA ALA A 222 3.25 -8.04 -16.72
C ALA A 222 4.68 -7.81 -16.20
N LEU A 223 4.98 -8.16 -14.94
CA LEU A 223 6.33 -8.10 -14.39
C LEU A 223 7.27 -9.09 -15.07
N LEU A 224 6.82 -10.32 -15.33
CA LEU A 224 7.60 -11.33 -16.05
C LEU A 224 7.89 -10.89 -17.50
N LEU A 225 6.94 -10.19 -18.14
CA LEU A 225 7.06 -9.69 -19.51
C LEU A 225 7.59 -8.25 -19.60
N ARG A 226 8.09 -7.67 -18.50
CA ARG A 226 8.45 -6.24 -18.42
C ARG A 226 9.38 -5.78 -19.55
N ALA A 227 10.33 -6.63 -19.93
CA ALA A 227 11.35 -6.32 -20.94
C ALA A 227 10.74 -6.03 -22.31
N ARG A 228 9.54 -6.56 -22.59
CA ARG A 228 8.78 -6.31 -23.82
C ARG A 228 7.75 -5.20 -23.67
N MET A 229 7.25 -4.98 -22.45
CA MET A 229 6.16 -4.03 -22.19
C MET A 229 6.63 -2.59 -22.01
N GLY A 230 7.88 -2.35 -21.61
CA GLY A 230 8.40 -0.99 -21.39
C GLY A 230 7.51 -0.19 -20.44
N ILE A 231 7.07 0.99 -20.85
CA ILE A 231 6.21 1.87 -20.03
C ILE A 231 4.88 1.22 -19.59
N TRP A 232 4.35 0.28 -20.38
CA TRP A 232 3.05 -0.34 -20.10
C TRP A 232 3.04 -1.16 -18.81
N VAL A 233 4.19 -1.69 -18.36
CA VAL A 233 4.28 -2.40 -17.07
C VAL A 233 3.94 -1.46 -15.91
N HIS A 234 4.32 -0.17 -16.02
CA HIS A 234 4.07 0.81 -14.97
C HIS A 234 2.60 1.22 -14.94
N TYR A 235 1.95 1.36 -16.10
CA TYR A 235 0.51 1.60 -16.16
C TYR A 235 -0.29 0.40 -15.65
N ALA A 236 0.14 -0.83 -15.95
CA ALA A 236 -0.45 -2.03 -15.35
C ALA A 236 -0.32 -2.02 -13.83
N LEU A 237 0.85 -1.64 -13.28
CA LEU A 237 1.06 -1.55 -11.82
C LEU A 237 0.20 -0.47 -11.17
N LEU A 238 0.06 0.69 -11.80
CA LEU A 238 -0.80 1.76 -11.30
C LEU A 238 -2.28 1.36 -11.36
N LEU A 239 -2.72 0.68 -12.43
CA LEU A 239 -4.07 0.14 -12.53
C LEU A 239 -4.33 -0.91 -11.46
N PHE A 240 -3.36 -1.80 -11.21
CA PHE A 240 -3.42 -2.76 -10.11
C PHE A 240 -3.59 -2.05 -8.76
N VAL A 241 -2.82 -0.98 -8.50
CA VAL A 241 -2.95 -0.17 -7.29
C VAL A 241 -4.37 0.40 -7.15
N VAL A 242 -4.96 0.92 -8.23
CA VAL A 242 -6.35 1.43 -8.22
C VAL A 242 -7.35 0.32 -7.89
N ILE A 243 -7.23 -0.85 -8.52
CA ILE A 243 -8.13 -1.99 -8.30
C ILE A 243 -8.02 -2.49 -6.86
N ILE A 244 -6.80 -2.67 -6.34
CA ILE A 244 -6.62 -3.13 -4.96
C ILE A 244 -7.05 -2.06 -3.96
N TYR A 245 -6.77 -0.77 -4.21
CA TYR A 245 -7.31 0.31 -3.39
C TYR A 245 -8.84 0.22 -3.31
N SER A 246 -9.51 0.00 -4.43
CA SER A 246 -10.97 -0.14 -4.47
C SER A 246 -11.51 -1.42 -3.83
N THR A 247 -10.66 -2.42 -3.55
CA THR A 247 -11.09 -3.73 -3.00
C THR A 247 -10.59 -3.99 -1.58
N ARG A 248 -9.59 -3.25 -1.09
CA ARG A 248 -8.94 -3.42 0.21
C ARG A 248 -8.44 -2.08 0.78
N ASN A 249 -8.59 -1.89 2.08
CA ASN A 249 -7.99 -0.76 2.78
C ASN A 249 -6.54 -1.07 3.21
N GLU A 250 -5.63 -1.10 2.24
CA GLU A 250 -4.22 -1.46 2.43
C GLU A 250 -3.29 -0.33 1.95
N ASN A 251 -3.60 0.92 2.29
CA ASN A 251 -2.93 2.11 1.76
C ASN A 251 -1.41 2.08 1.90
N VAL A 252 -0.90 1.70 3.08
CA VAL A 252 0.55 1.58 3.31
C VAL A 252 1.19 0.54 2.37
N PHE A 253 0.52 -0.58 2.13
CA PHE A 253 1.01 -1.61 1.21
C PHE A 253 0.99 -1.18 -0.24
N LEU A 254 -0.07 -0.48 -0.65
CA LEU A 254 -0.14 0.10 -1.98
C LEU A 254 0.95 1.16 -2.19
N SER A 255 1.28 1.95 -1.17
CA SER A 255 2.41 2.87 -1.22
C SER A 255 3.76 2.13 -1.37
N MET A 256 3.92 0.95 -0.76
CA MET A 256 5.11 0.11 -0.98
C MET A 256 5.19 -0.40 -2.43
N ASN A 257 4.06 -0.83 -3.01
CA ASN A 257 4.03 -1.22 -4.42
C ASN A 257 4.39 -0.04 -5.33
N CYS A 258 3.92 1.17 -5.00
CA CYS A 258 4.25 2.37 -5.74
C CYS A 258 5.73 2.77 -5.60
N ILE A 259 6.34 2.69 -4.42
CA ILE A 259 7.78 3.03 -4.28
C ILE A 259 8.67 2.00 -4.98
N LEU A 260 8.30 0.72 -4.96
CA LEU A 260 8.97 -0.30 -5.75
C LEU A 260 8.75 -0.08 -7.25
N GLY A 261 7.54 0.33 -7.66
CA GLY A 261 7.24 0.72 -9.03
C GLY A 261 8.04 1.93 -9.51
N TYR A 262 8.22 2.93 -8.65
CA TYR A 262 9.13 4.06 -8.87
C TYR A 262 10.57 3.56 -9.04
N ALA A 263 11.03 2.72 -8.10
CA ALA A 263 12.38 2.16 -8.12
C ALA A 263 12.65 1.26 -9.33
N LEU A 264 11.61 0.72 -9.96
CA LEU A 264 11.71 -0.12 -11.15
C LEU A 264 11.93 0.68 -12.44
N THR A 265 11.68 1.99 -12.43
CA THR A 265 11.78 2.83 -13.63
C THR A 265 13.22 3.04 -14.09
N ASP A 266 13.41 3.06 -15.41
CA ASP A 266 14.68 3.35 -16.07
C ASP A 266 14.60 4.65 -16.89
N GLU A 267 15.64 4.97 -17.67
CA GLU A 267 15.68 6.17 -18.50
C GLU A 267 14.54 6.25 -19.54
N GLN A 268 14.07 5.12 -20.05
CA GLN A 268 12.98 5.05 -21.03
C GLN A 268 11.61 5.21 -20.36
N THR A 269 11.47 4.72 -19.12
CA THR A 269 10.19 4.72 -18.39
C THR A 269 10.09 5.77 -17.27
N LYS A 270 11.11 6.61 -17.07
CA LYS A 270 11.15 7.64 -16.00
C LYS A 270 9.97 8.61 -15.99
N SER A 271 9.27 8.78 -17.10
CA SER A 271 8.05 9.60 -17.17
C SER A 271 6.93 9.09 -16.26
N ALA A 272 6.95 7.81 -15.86
CA ALA A 272 6.02 7.22 -14.89
C ALA A 272 6.27 7.66 -13.44
N ARG A 273 7.50 8.09 -13.09
CA ARG A 273 7.93 8.43 -11.71
C ARG A 273 6.97 9.41 -11.01
N LYS A 274 6.49 10.43 -11.73
CA LYS A 274 5.55 11.43 -11.19
C LYS A 274 4.22 10.84 -10.72
N PHE A 275 3.71 9.81 -11.41
CA PHE A 275 2.45 9.17 -11.04
C PHE A 275 2.62 8.34 -9.76
N TYR A 276 3.76 7.64 -9.60
CA TYR A 276 4.05 6.95 -8.35
C TYR A 276 4.16 7.89 -7.17
N VAL A 277 4.86 9.03 -7.33
CA VAL A 277 4.96 10.06 -6.28
C VAL A 277 3.57 10.55 -5.88
N LEU A 278 2.73 10.89 -6.86
CA LEU A 278 1.35 11.33 -6.61
C LEU A 278 0.54 10.28 -5.85
N TRP A 279 0.59 9.03 -6.30
CA TRP A 279 -0.15 7.93 -5.68
C TRP A 279 0.34 7.62 -4.26
N ILE A 280 1.65 7.66 -4.00
CA ILE A 280 2.18 7.47 -2.64
C ILE A 280 1.62 8.55 -1.72
N PHE A 281 1.75 9.82 -2.08
CA PHE A 281 1.24 10.90 -1.22
C PHE A 281 -0.28 10.84 -1.03
N TYR A 282 -1.03 10.51 -2.09
CA TYR A 282 -2.47 10.28 -1.99
C TYR A 282 -2.80 9.16 -0.99
N LEU A 283 -2.20 7.98 -1.15
CA LEU A 283 -2.46 6.83 -0.28
C LEU A 283 -2.06 7.10 1.17
N LEU A 284 -0.93 7.76 1.41
CA LEU A 284 -0.49 8.12 2.76
C LEU A 284 -1.43 9.17 3.40
N ALA A 285 -1.92 10.13 2.62
CA ALA A 285 -2.90 11.09 3.12
C ALA A 285 -4.22 10.40 3.52
N MET A 286 -4.70 9.45 2.69
CA MET A 286 -5.91 8.67 3.00
C MET A 286 -5.73 7.79 4.25
N GLU A 287 -4.55 7.21 4.45
CA GLU A 287 -4.23 6.45 5.67
C GLU A 287 -4.27 7.34 6.91
N LEU A 288 -3.65 8.53 6.84
CA LEU A 288 -3.60 9.48 7.96
C LEU A 288 -4.98 10.06 8.29
N SER A 289 -5.83 10.28 7.29
CA SER A 289 -7.20 10.76 7.51
C SER A 289 -8.16 9.64 7.93
N GLY A 290 -7.74 8.38 7.90
CA GLY A 290 -8.59 7.22 8.13
C GLY A 290 -9.71 7.06 7.08
N VAL A 291 -9.59 7.73 5.93
CA VAL A 291 -10.63 7.72 4.89
C VAL A 291 -10.45 6.49 4.02
N ARG A 292 -11.55 5.77 3.80
CA ARG A 292 -11.57 4.53 3.01
C ARG A 292 -12.23 4.77 1.63
N PRO A 293 -11.89 3.96 0.62
CA PRO A 293 -12.50 4.05 -0.70
C PRO A 293 -14.04 3.98 -0.64
N GLY A 294 -14.69 4.95 -1.30
CA GLY A 294 -16.16 5.01 -1.36
C GLY A 294 -16.85 5.48 -0.08
N ILE A 295 -16.09 5.94 0.92
CA ILE A 295 -16.60 6.70 2.07
C ILE A 295 -16.34 8.18 1.78
N LEU A 296 -17.24 8.81 1.01
CA LEU A 296 -17.42 10.26 1.12
C LEU A 296 -18.32 10.44 2.35
N ALA A 297 -17.72 10.82 3.47
CA ALA A 297 -18.45 11.19 4.68
C ALA A 297 -19.18 12.51 4.46
#